data_AF-A0A9J6P5K8-F1
#
_entry.id   AF-A0A9J6P5K8-F1
#
_cell.length_a   1.000
_cell.length_b   1.000
_cell.length_c   1.000
_cell.angle_alpha   90.00
_cell.angle_beta   90.00
_cell.angle_gamma   90.00
#
_symmetry.space_group_name_H-M   'P 1'
#
loop_
_entity.id
_entity.type
_entity.pdbx_description
1 polymer ?
#
loop_
_entity_poly.entity_id
_entity_poly.type
_entity_poly.pdbx_seq_one_letter_code
_entity_poly.pdbx_strand_id
1 'polypeptide(L)'
;MDEESWRFLKDDFDNTFKEFKSQITKIRNNEIKDINELNKYFVEYWWGLHTPEQSKDEAPKLQNSRNYFFGCDVWGLIHDVYGREKVFELLGDLKQFPTVFNSALEKVGREDLKI
;
A
#
# COMPACT_ATOMS: atom_id res chain seq x y z
N MET A 1 -7.51 17.56 -1.16
CA MET A 1 -7.22 16.25 -0.55
C MET A 1 -7.62 16.35 0.91
N ASP A 2 -8.32 15.37 1.46
CA ASP A 2 -8.78 15.40 2.85
C ASP A 2 -7.59 15.27 3.81
N GLU A 3 -7.30 16.35 4.55
CA GLU A 3 -6.12 16.43 5.41
C GLU A 3 -6.18 15.43 6.57
N GLU A 4 -7.37 15.15 7.11
CA GLU A 4 -7.53 14.25 8.25
C GLU A 4 -7.27 12.80 7.87
N SER A 5 -7.87 12.32 6.78
CA SER A 5 -7.59 10.98 6.24
C SER A 5 -6.13 10.83 5.86
N TRP A 6 -5.55 11.86 5.24
CA TRP A 6 -4.16 11.83 4.81
C TRP A 6 -3.20 11.75 6.00
N ARG A 7 -3.45 12.53 7.06
CA ARG A 7 -2.66 12.46 8.30
C ARG A 7 -2.78 11.07 8.93
N PHE A 8 -3.99 10.55 9.09
CA PHE A 8 -4.21 9.23 9.67
C PHE A 8 -3.45 8.14 8.87
N LEU A 9 -3.61 8.11 7.55
CA LEU A 9 -3.01 7.07 6.71
C LEU A 9 -1.50 7.18 6.64
N LYS A 10 -0.96 8.41 6.71
CA LYS A 10 0.48 8.65 6.83
C LYS A 10 1.04 8.09 8.12
N ASP A 11 0.35 8.34 9.24
CA ASP A 11 0.75 7.82 10.55
C ASP A 11 0.58 6.29 10.62
N ASP A 12 -0.36 5.72 9.86
CA ASP A 12 -0.62 4.28 9.74
C ASP A 12 0.23 3.58 8.64
N PHE A 13 1.17 4.28 8.00
CA PHE A 13 1.91 3.75 6.86
C PHE A 13 2.68 2.47 7.20
N ASP A 14 3.44 2.45 8.30
CA ASP A 14 4.27 1.29 8.67
C ASP A 14 3.39 0.06 8.99
N ASN A 15 2.21 0.26 9.59
CA ASN A 15 1.23 -0.82 9.80
C ASN A 15 0.67 -1.32 8.46
N THR A 16 0.31 -0.39 7.57
CA THR A 16 -0.19 -0.71 6.23
C THR A 16 0.86 -1.50 5.44
N PHE A 17 2.13 -1.10 5.53
CA PHE A 17 3.24 -1.80 4.88
C PHE A 17 3.51 -3.18 5.50
N LYS A 18 3.38 -3.30 6.83
CA LYS A 18 3.46 -4.59 7.52
C LYS A 18 2.35 -5.54 7.08
N GLU A 19 1.12 -5.05 6.96
CA GLU A 19 -0.03 -5.84 6.49
C GLU A 19 0.17 -6.26 5.02
N PHE A 20 0.67 -5.36 4.17
CA PHE A 20 1.07 -5.71 2.80
C PHE A 20 2.06 -6.88 2.76
N LYS A 21 3.17 -6.80 3.53
CA LYS A 21 4.15 -7.90 3.61
C LYS A 21 3.52 -9.18 4.14
N SER A 22 2.67 -9.09 5.18
CA SER A 22 1.96 -10.25 5.74
C SER A 22 1.09 -10.94 4.69
N GLN A 23 0.33 -10.19 3.89
CA GLN A 23 -0.53 -10.75 2.85
C GLN A 23 0.27 -11.45 1.75
N ILE A 24 1.38 -10.86 1.31
CA ILE A 24 2.28 -11.53 0.35
C ILE A 24 2.83 -12.84 0.93
N THR A 25 3.22 -12.86 2.21
CA THR A 25 3.65 -14.09 2.89
C THR A 25 2.53 -15.12 2.95
N LYS A 26 1.30 -14.72 3.30
CA LYS A 26 0.13 -15.61 3.33
C LYS A 26 -0.18 -16.22 1.96
N ILE A 27 -0.06 -15.43 0.88
CA ILE A 27 -0.20 -15.92 -0.49
C ILE A 27 0.90 -16.95 -0.81
N ARG A 28 2.17 -16.63 -0.53
CA ARG A 28 3.31 -17.51 -0.79
C ARG A 28 3.23 -18.83 -0.01
N ASN A 29 2.69 -18.79 1.20
CA ASN A 29 2.51 -19.95 2.07
C ASN A 29 1.23 -20.75 1.78
N ASN A 30 0.43 -20.34 0.78
CA ASN A 30 -0.86 -20.96 0.45
C ASN A 30 -1.88 -20.89 1.60
N GLU A 31 -1.78 -19.87 2.45
CA GLU A 31 -2.75 -19.53 3.52
C GLU A 31 -3.92 -18.71 2.94
N ILE A 32 -3.64 -17.85 1.95
CA ILE A 32 -4.64 -17.28 1.03
C ILE A 32 -4.60 -18.14 -0.23
N LYS A 33 -5.65 -18.91 -0.46
CA LYS A 33 -5.65 -20.02 -1.43
C LYS A 33 -6.18 -19.63 -2.79
N ASP A 34 -7.03 -18.61 -2.85
CA ASP A 34 -7.66 -18.17 -4.08
C ASP A 34 -7.99 -16.68 -4.08
N ILE A 35 -8.48 -16.22 -5.24
CA ILE A 35 -8.84 -14.83 -5.47
C ILE A 35 -10.03 -14.37 -4.62
N ASN A 36 -10.93 -15.26 -4.22
CA ASN A 36 -12.09 -14.90 -3.40
C ASN A 36 -11.65 -14.61 -1.96
N GLU A 37 -10.77 -15.44 -1.41
CA GLU A 37 -10.14 -15.19 -0.11
C GLU A 37 -9.35 -13.89 -0.13
N LEU A 38 -8.55 -13.65 -1.19
CA LEU A 38 -7.84 -12.38 -1.36
C LEU A 38 -8.80 -11.18 -1.44
N ASN A 39 -9.86 -11.28 -2.25
CA ASN A 39 -10.84 -10.21 -2.40
C ASN A 39 -11.53 -9.86 -1.08
N LYS A 40 -11.80 -10.84 -0.22
CA LYS A 40 -12.36 -10.59 1.11
C LYS A 40 -11.41 -9.72 1.95
N TYR A 41 -10.13 -10.05 2.00
CA TYR A 41 -9.12 -9.21 2.66
C TYR A 41 -9.03 -7.82 2.04
N PHE A 42 -9.12 -7.73 0.71
CA PHE A 42 -9.03 -6.46 -0.01
C PHE A 42 -10.20 -5.53 0.31
N VAL A 43 -11.43 -6.05 0.30
CA VAL A 43 -12.62 -5.28 0.65
C VAL A 43 -12.56 -4.83 2.11
N GLU A 44 -12.20 -5.72 3.03
CA GLU A 44 -12.24 -5.43 4.47
C GLU A 44 -11.13 -4.47 4.92
N TYR A 45 -9.90 -4.65 4.45
CA TYR A 45 -8.75 -3.87 4.91
C TYR A 45 -8.38 -2.74 3.95
N TRP A 46 -8.24 -3.05 2.66
CA TRP A 46 -7.66 -2.13 1.68
C TRP A 46 -8.66 -1.09 1.18
N TRP A 47 -9.92 -1.48 0.98
CA TRP A 47 -11.03 -0.60 0.57
C TRP A 47 -11.84 -0.03 1.73
N GLY A 48 -11.60 -0.53 2.95
CA GLY A 48 -12.25 -0.01 4.15
C GLY A 48 -11.98 1.48 4.34
N LEU A 49 -13.05 2.23 4.61
CA LEU A 49 -13.03 3.66 4.92
C LEU A 49 -13.18 3.95 6.43
N HIS A 50 -13.18 2.89 7.23
CA HIS A 50 -13.25 2.96 8.68
C HIS A 50 -11.84 2.87 9.28
N THR A 51 -11.59 3.63 10.35
CA THR A 51 -10.41 3.40 11.17
C THR A 51 -10.61 2.14 12.03
N PRO A 52 -9.53 1.50 12.52
CA PRO A 52 -9.64 0.29 13.34
C PRO A 52 -10.50 0.46 14.61
N GLU A 53 -10.60 1.68 15.12
CA GLU A 53 -11.36 2.03 16.33
C GLU A 53 -12.85 2.27 16.04
N GLN A 54 -13.26 2.33 14.77
CA GLN A 54 -14.65 2.58 14.41
C GLN A 54 -15.48 1.30 14.43
N SER A 55 -16.72 1.42 14.90
CA SER A 55 -17.74 0.41 14.61
C SER A 55 -18.10 0.43 13.12
N LYS A 56 -18.42 -0.75 12.56
CA LYS A 56 -18.85 -0.87 11.16
C LYS A 56 -20.18 -0.17 10.88
N ASP A 57 -20.98 0.04 11.92
CA ASP A 57 -22.28 0.71 11.82
C ASP A 57 -22.16 2.25 11.87
N GLU A 58 -20.97 2.79 12.15
CA GLU A 58 -20.70 4.22 12.13
C GLU A 58 -20.46 4.74 10.72
N ALA A 59 -20.67 6.04 10.52
CA ALA A 59 -20.24 6.71 9.30
C ALA A 59 -18.70 6.60 9.15
N PRO A 60 -18.18 6.31 7.95
CA PRO A 60 -16.73 6.24 7.71
C PRO A 60 -16.05 7.57 8.02
N LYS A 61 -14.90 7.54 8.70
CA LYS A 61 -14.08 8.74 8.93
C LYS A 61 -13.04 8.98 7.85
N LEU A 62 -12.64 7.94 7.11
CA LEU A 62 -11.70 8.09 6.01
C LEU A 62 -12.45 8.39 4.71
N GLN A 63 -11.98 9.39 3.97
CA GLN A 63 -12.47 9.69 2.63
C GLN A 63 -11.70 8.95 1.55
N ASN A 64 -10.51 8.45 1.87
CA ASN A 64 -9.67 7.67 0.97
C ASN A 64 -9.33 6.34 1.62
N SER A 65 -9.29 5.30 0.79
CA SER A 65 -8.96 3.95 1.21
C SER A 65 -7.45 3.76 1.33
N ARG A 66 -7.04 2.76 2.12
CA ARG A 66 -5.62 2.44 2.32
C ARG A 66 -4.90 2.14 1.01
N ASN A 67 -5.53 1.44 0.07
CA ASN A 67 -4.89 1.12 -1.22
C ASN A 67 -4.57 2.37 -2.05
N TYR A 68 -5.42 3.40 -2.00
CA TYR A 68 -5.17 4.64 -2.73
C TYR A 68 -3.96 5.35 -2.15
N PHE A 69 -3.96 5.58 -0.83
CA PHE A 69 -2.87 6.24 -0.12
C PHE A 69 -1.55 5.47 -0.24
N PHE A 70 -1.58 4.15 -0.02
CA PHE A 70 -0.40 3.30 -0.14
C PHE A 70 0.18 3.33 -1.56
N GLY A 71 -0.68 3.35 -2.58
CA GLY A 71 -0.27 3.54 -3.97
C GLY A 71 0.43 4.89 -4.16
N CYS A 72 -0.10 5.98 -3.58
CA CYS A 72 0.53 7.29 -3.65
C CYS A 72 1.93 7.28 -3.04
N ASP A 73 2.16 6.64 -1.90
CA ASP A 73 3.50 6.57 -1.29
C ASP A 73 4.47 5.74 -2.12
N VAL A 74 4.02 4.58 -2.60
CA VAL A 74 4.86 3.67 -3.39
C VAL A 74 5.28 4.29 -4.72
N TRP A 75 4.32 4.84 -5.46
CA TRP A 75 4.59 5.47 -6.76
C TRP A 75 5.23 6.85 -6.59
N GLY A 76 4.87 7.57 -5.52
CA GLY A 76 5.46 8.86 -5.14
C GLY A 76 6.94 8.73 -4.83
N LEU A 77 7.35 7.71 -4.07
CA LEU A 77 8.76 7.45 -3.80
C LEU A 77 9.56 7.24 -5.11
N ILE A 78 9.02 6.44 -6.04
CA ILE A 78 9.67 6.19 -7.33
C ILE A 78 9.76 7.49 -8.14
N HIS A 79 8.68 8.27 -8.16
CA HIS A 79 8.66 9.59 -8.80
C HIS A 79 9.72 10.52 -8.20
N ASP A 80 9.80 10.61 -6.88
CA ASP A 80 10.68 11.55 -6.20
C ASP A 80 12.16 11.19 -6.39
N VAL A 81 12.47 9.90 -6.52
CA VAL A 81 13.84 9.40 -6.69
C VAL A 81 14.29 9.37 -8.17
N TYR A 82 13.39 9.01 -9.09
CA TYR A 82 13.74 8.74 -10.50
C TYR A 82 12.98 9.60 -11.52
N GLY A 83 11.97 10.35 -11.09
CA GLY A 83 11.12 11.16 -11.95
C GLY A 83 9.98 10.38 -12.62
N ARG A 84 9.05 11.13 -13.21
CA ARG A 84 7.82 10.63 -13.84
C ARG A 84 8.03 9.56 -14.92
N GLU A 85 9.11 9.66 -15.72
CA GLU A 85 9.33 8.75 -16.85
C GLU A 85 9.54 7.32 -16.36
N LYS A 86 10.22 7.16 -15.21
CA LYS A 86 10.41 5.84 -14.59
C LYS A 86 9.10 5.26 -14.09
N VAL A 87 8.18 6.09 -13.60
CA VAL A 87 6.83 5.65 -13.20
C VAL A 87 6.06 5.14 -14.41
N PHE A 88 6.06 5.87 -15.53
CA PHE A 88 5.37 5.45 -16.75
C PHE A 88 5.94 4.14 -17.31
N GLU A 89 7.27 4.00 -17.32
CA GLU A 89 7.94 2.76 -17.71
C GLU A 89 7.47 1.57 -16.86
N LEU A 90 7.44 1.72 -15.53
CA LEU A 90 6.99 0.65 -14.63
C LEU A 90 5.50 0.33 -14.75
N LEU A 91 4.64 1.32 -14.99
CA LEU A 91 3.22 1.06 -15.25
C LEU A 91 3.01 0.26 -16.54
N GLY A 92 3.93 0.36 -17.52
CA GLY A 92 3.96 -0.45 -18.73
C GLY A 92 4.56 -1.85 -18.53
N ASP A 93 5.48 -2.03 -17.57
CA ASP A 93 6.10 -3.32 -17.22
C ASP A 93 6.29 -3.47 -15.70
N LEU A 94 5.25 -3.97 -15.04
CA LEU A 94 5.22 -4.15 -13.59
C LEU A 94 6.22 -5.20 -13.07
N LYS A 95 6.85 -6.01 -13.93
CA LYS A 95 7.82 -7.02 -13.48
C LYS A 95 9.06 -6.40 -12.84
N GLN A 96 9.41 -5.18 -13.25
CA GLN A 96 10.56 -4.46 -12.73
C GLN A 96 10.25 -3.69 -11.44
N PHE A 97 8.98 -3.61 -11.05
CA PHE A 97 8.55 -2.84 -9.90
C PHE A 97 9.31 -3.20 -8.61
N PRO A 98 9.47 -4.47 -8.20
CA PRO A 98 10.17 -4.79 -6.95
C PRO A 98 11.62 -4.31 -6.94
N THR A 99 12.34 -4.50 -8.04
CA THR A 99 13.74 -4.07 -8.18
C THR A 99 13.87 -2.56 -8.11
N VAL A 100 13.04 -1.83 -8.86
CA VAL A 100 13.10 -0.35 -8.88
C VAL A 100 12.66 0.24 -7.55
N PHE A 101 11.59 -0.30 -6.95
CA PHE A 101 11.11 0.14 -5.64
C PHE A 101 12.15 -0.10 -4.54
N ASN A 102 12.75 -1.29 -4.47
CA ASN A 102 13.81 -1.61 -3.51
C ASN A 102 15.03 -0.70 -3.68
N SER A 103 15.40 -0.38 -4.92
CA SER A 103 16.49 0.56 -5.20
C SER A 103 16.13 2.02 -4.82
N ALA A 104 14.86 2.43 -4.97
CA ALA A 104 14.40 3.72 -4.47
C ALA A 104 14.50 3.80 -2.93
N LEU A 105 14.11 2.74 -2.24
CA LEU A 105 14.21 2.62 -0.78
C LEU A 105 15.66 2.71 -0.27
N GLU A 106 16.62 2.10 -0.97
CA GLU A 106 18.05 2.22 -0.66
C GLU A 106 18.52 3.67 -0.71
N LYS A 107 18.10 4.43 -1.73
CA LYS A 107 18.48 5.83 -1.92
C LYS A 107 17.95 6.75 -0.83
N VAL A 108 16.86 6.38 -0.16
CA VAL A 108 16.26 7.13 0.96
C VAL A 108 16.53 6.50 2.32
N GLY A 109 17.33 5.43 2.39
CA GLY A 109 17.71 4.77 3.65
C GLY A 109 16.57 3.99 4.34
N ARG A 110 15.53 3.56 3.61
CA ARG A 110 14.39 2.78 4.12
C ARG A 110 14.44 1.32 3.71
N GLU A 111 15.60 0.69 3.87
CA GLU A 111 15.82 -0.70 3.50
C GLU A 111 14.96 -1.70 4.29
N ASP A 112 14.44 -1.28 5.46
CA ASP A 112 13.46 -1.99 6.27
C ASP A 112 12.14 -2.29 5.52
N LEU A 113 11.88 -1.55 4.43
CA LEU A 113 10.70 -1.68 3.60
C LEU A 113 10.92 -2.47 2.30
N LYS A 114 12.09 -3.08 2.07
CA LYS A 114 12.30 -3.88 0.84
C LYS A 114 11.34 -5.09 0.76
N ILE A 115 10.99 -5.49 -0.47
CA ILE A 115 10.04 -6.58 -0.80
C ILE A 115 10.65 -7.65 -1.70
#